data_AF-A0A9Q9AR27-F1
#
_entry.id   AF-A0A9Q9AR27-F1
#
_cell.length_a   1.000
_cell.length_b   1.000
_cell.length_c   1.000
_cell.angle_alpha   90.00
_cell.angle_beta   90.00
_cell.angle_gamma   90.00
#
_symmetry.space_group_name_H-M   'P 1'
#
loop_
_entity.id
_entity.type
_entity.pdbx_description
1 polymer ?
#
loop_
_entity_poly.entity_id
_entity_poly.type
_entity_poly.pdbx_seq_one_letter_code
_entity_poly.pdbx_strand_id
1 'polypeptide(L)'
;MSSPKPTTPSTNATRQSTQIFSTAPSAGADLPPGIPVSMIELCTYYPHATQRPDLIRRGVRSRWHSTTFAKAQLEARAAGTYTLLDLEKRDDTVRQQVAETFRQLGTTATAWSESPAGKPYDKPFPGTGRYEDLWHVDGLGHGKTGSSGAPTLGELVKGVKKFPKGEDRGVLTMVLDWAMEQGEEVLREMTTEDVKGIVEEQGFESPKGARGLNWDREALARLALVCDV
;
A
#
# COMPACT_ATOMS: atom_id res chain seq x y z
N MET A 1 13.85 3.05 55.26
CA MET A 1 13.85 4.06 54.18
C MET A 1 13.82 3.31 52.87
N SER A 2 12.64 3.10 52.29
CA SER A 2 12.50 2.41 51.00
C SER A 2 12.50 3.45 49.88
N SER A 3 13.48 3.37 49.00
CA SER A 3 13.56 4.20 47.81
C SER A 3 12.38 3.93 46.87
N PRO A 4 11.76 4.96 46.28
CA PRO A 4 10.70 4.77 45.30
C PRO A 4 11.26 4.18 44.00
N LYS A 5 10.54 3.19 43.47
CA LYS A 5 10.84 2.50 42.22
C LYS A 5 10.61 3.46 41.03
N PRO A 6 11.49 3.50 40.01
CA PRO A 6 11.34 4.44 38.91
C PRO A 6 10.13 4.05 38.04
N THR A 7 9.24 5.02 37.82
CA THR A 7 8.10 4.91 36.91
C THR A 7 8.59 5.02 35.47
N THR A 8 8.51 3.92 34.72
CA THR A 8 8.86 3.89 33.29
C THR A 8 7.81 4.66 32.48
N PRO A 9 8.21 5.59 31.57
CA PRO A 9 7.27 6.29 30.71
C PRO A 9 6.91 5.39 29.52
N SER A 10 5.80 4.64 29.60
CA SER A 10 5.37 3.73 28.53
C SER A 10 3.87 3.83 28.24
N THR A 11 3.39 5.01 27.87
CA THR A 11 1.97 5.18 27.52
C THR A 11 1.70 6.13 26.34
N ASN A 12 2.57 7.10 26.05
CA ASN A 12 2.30 8.07 24.99
C ASN A 12 2.68 7.59 23.58
N ALA A 13 3.80 6.89 23.42
CA ALA A 13 4.25 6.45 22.09
C ALA A 13 3.41 5.31 21.48
N THR A 14 2.68 4.53 22.29
CA THR A 14 1.79 3.46 21.77
C THR A 14 0.46 4.00 21.26
N ARG A 15 0.02 5.17 21.73
CA ARG A 15 -1.16 5.86 21.17
C ARG A 15 -0.89 6.50 19.81
N GLN A 16 0.34 6.96 19.54
CA GLN A 16 0.65 7.72 18.32
C GLN A 16 0.66 6.86 17.05
N SER A 17 1.25 5.65 17.05
CA SER A 17 1.29 4.83 15.82
C SER A 17 -0.10 4.37 15.33
N THR A 18 -1.04 4.12 16.26
CA THR A 18 -2.44 3.78 15.92
C THR A 18 -3.18 4.97 15.33
N GLN A 19 -2.81 6.19 15.74
CA GLN A 19 -3.45 7.42 15.27
C GLN A 19 -3.10 7.73 13.81
N ILE A 20 -1.88 7.45 13.35
CA ILE A 20 -1.41 7.75 11.98
C ILE A 20 -2.30 7.08 10.91
N PHE A 21 -2.75 5.85 11.18
CA PHE A 21 -3.55 5.05 10.24
C PHE A 21 -5.04 4.99 10.60
N SER A 22 -5.49 5.77 11.58
CA SER A 22 -6.88 5.74 12.08
C SER A 22 -7.92 6.20 11.07
N THR A 23 -7.53 7.04 10.11
CA THR A 23 -8.40 7.54 9.04
C THR A 23 -8.26 6.78 7.73
N ALA A 24 -7.41 5.75 7.68
CA ALA A 24 -7.21 4.97 6.47
C ALA A 24 -8.38 3.99 6.25
N PRO A 25 -8.69 3.66 4.99
CA PRO A 25 -9.63 2.59 4.66
C PRO A 25 -9.27 1.28 5.38
N SER A 26 -10.30 0.55 5.81
CA SER A 26 -10.13 -0.71 6.53
C SER A 26 -9.40 -1.76 5.67
N ALA A 27 -8.88 -2.82 6.29
CA ALA A 27 -8.28 -3.93 5.54
C ALA A 27 -9.25 -4.60 4.55
N GLY A 28 -10.55 -4.55 4.85
CA GLY A 28 -11.63 -5.10 4.04
C GLY A 28 -12.13 -4.16 2.93
N ALA A 29 -11.68 -2.91 2.84
CA ALA A 29 -12.17 -1.94 1.87
C ALA A 29 -11.89 -2.38 0.43
N ASP A 30 -12.86 -2.28 -0.48
CA ASP A 30 -12.66 -2.75 -1.86
C ASP A 30 -11.57 -1.91 -2.57
N LEU A 31 -10.80 -2.59 -3.43
CA LEU A 31 -9.77 -1.94 -4.25
C LEU A 31 -10.41 -1.50 -5.57
N PRO A 32 -9.92 -0.42 -6.21
CA PRO A 32 -10.51 0.07 -7.45
C PRO A 32 -10.39 -0.97 -8.57
N PRO A 33 -11.50 -1.37 -9.21
CA PRO A 33 -11.46 -2.44 -10.18
C PRO A 33 -10.90 -1.96 -11.52
N GLY A 34 -10.28 -2.88 -12.26
CA GLY A 34 -9.94 -2.71 -13.67
C GLY A 34 -8.81 -1.71 -13.97
N ILE A 35 -8.06 -1.27 -12.96
CA ILE A 35 -6.92 -0.37 -13.14
C ILE A 35 -5.62 -0.96 -12.55
N PRO A 36 -4.45 -0.66 -13.14
CA PRO A 36 -3.17 -0.98 -12.53
C PRO A 36 -2.90 -0.02 -11.36
N VAL A 37 -2.54 -0.58 -10.21
CA VAL A 37 -2.20 0.19 -8.99
C VAL A 37 -0.82 -0.22 -8.52
N SER A 38 0.08 0.74 -8.32
CA SER A 38 1.44 0.48 -7.83
C SER A 38 1.46 0.07 -6.35
N MET A 39 2.53 -0.58 -5.91
CA MET A 39 2.73 -0.87 -4.49
C MET A 39 2.80 0.41 -3.62
N ILE A 40 3.31 1.51 -4.17
CA ILE A 40 3.36 2.80 -3.45
C ILE A 40 1.96 3.36 -3.27
N GLU A 41 1.11 3.34 -4.29
CA GLU A 41 -0.29 3.76 -4.18
C GLU A 41 -1.05 2.88 -3.17
N LEU A 42 -0.84 1.56 -3.21
CA LEU A 42 -1.40 0.64 -2.22
C LEU A 42 -0.94 0.97 -0.80
N CYS A 43 0.36 1.24 -0.58
CA CYS A 43 0.87 1.63 0.74
C CYS A 43 0.34 3.00 1.20
N THR A 44 0.07 3.91 0.27
CA THR A 44 -0.38 5.28 0.55
C THR A 44 -1.85 5.33 0.92
N TYR A 45 -2.70 4.76 0.06
CA TYR A 45 -4.16 4.85 0.17
C TYR A 45 -4.78 3.66 0.91
N TYR A 46 -4.12 2.50 0.89
CA TYR A 46 -4.59 1.26 1.52
C TYR A 46 -3.53 0.64 2.45
N PRO A 47 -3.04 1.37 3.46
CA PRO A 47 -1.97 0.86 4.33
C PRO A 47 -2.36 -0.44 5.05
N HIS A 48 -3.65 -0.73 5.23
CA HIS A 48 -4.12 -1.98 5.85
C HIS A 48 -4.27 -3.15 4.87
N ALA A 49 -4.10 -2.94 3.56
CA ALA A 49 -4.18 -3.99 2.56
C ALA A 49 -3.00 -4.98 2.61
N THR A 50 -1.95 -4.71 3.38
CA THR A 50 -0.89 -5.70 3.71
C THR A 50 -1.42 -6.91 4.49
N GLN A 51 -2.67 -6.88 4.95
CA GLN A 51 -3.37 -8.05 5.48
C GLN A 51 -3.84 -9.02 4.38
N ARG A 52 -3.75 -8.64 3.10
CA ARG A 52 -4.13 -9.47 1.96
C ARG A 52 -2.96 -10.34 1.52
N PRO A 53 -3.12 -11.68 1.51
CA PRO A 53 -2.05 -12.59 1.09
C PRO A 53 -1.48 -12.27 -0.29
N ASP A 54 -2.33 -11.94 -1.26
CA ASP A 54 -1.91 -11.64 -2.63
C ASP A 54 -1.04 -10.39 -2.74
N LEU A 55 -1.35 -9.35 -1.95
CA LEU A 55 -0.55 -8.14 -1.91
C LEU A 55 0.83 -8.43 -1.32
N ILE A 56 0.89 -9.18 -0.21
CA ILE A 56 2.16 -9.59 0.39
C ILE A 56 2.99 -10.43 -0.57
N ARG A 57 2.36 -11.40 -1.29
CA ARG A 57 3.04 -12.18 -2.33
C ARG A 57 3.61 -11.28 -3.42
N ARG A 58 2.80 -10.36 -3.96
CA ARG A 58 3.24 -9.37 -4.96
C ARG A 58 4.43 -8.54 -4.45
N GLY A 59 4.37 -8.06 -3.22
CA GLY A 59 5.45 -7.31 -2.59
C GLY A 59 6.74 -8.13 -2.47
N VAL A 60 6.68 -9.31 -1.86
CA VAL A 60 7.87 -10.17 -1.68
C VAL A 60 8.49 -10.55 -3.03
N ARG A 61 7.66 -10.81 -4.06
CA ARG A 61 8.13 -11.05 -5.44
C ARG A 61 8.94 -9.87 -5.97
N SER A 62 8.46 -8.67 -5.70
CA SER A 62 9.11 -7.41 -6.06
C SER A 62 10.22 -6.98 -5.08
N ARG A 63 10.64 -7.85 -4.16
CA ARG A 63 11.66 -7.60 -3.12
C ARG A 63 11.25 -6.56 -2.05
N TRP A 64 9.96 -6.37 -1.83
CA TRP A 64 9.47 -5.60 -0.68
C TRP A 64 9.58 -6.42 0.60
N HIS A 65 10.08 -5.77 1.65
CA HIS A 65 10.21 -6.33 2.99
C HIS A 65 9.27 -5.57 3.94
N SER A 66 9.00 -6.11 5.12
CA SER A 66 8.11 -5.47 6.10
C SER A 66 8.54 -4.03 6.43
N THR A 67 9.84 -3.78 6.53
CA THR A 67 10.41 -2.46 6.79
C THR A 67 10.11 -1.50 5.64
N THR A 68 10.17 -1.96 4.40
CA THR A 68 9.86 -1.14 3.21
C THR A 68 8.39 -0.75 3.18
N PHE A 69 7.49 -1.72 3.42
CA PHE A 69 6.06 -1.45 3.54
C PHE A 69 5.78 -0.41 4.63
N ALA A 70 6.34 -0.62 5.81
CA ALA A 70 6.20 0.28 6.96
C ALA A 70 6.68 1.69 6.62
N LYS A 71 7.87 1.82 6.01
CA LYS A 71 8.42 3.10 5.54
C LYS A 71 7.49 3.79 4.54
N ALA A 72 7.06 3.10 3.48
CA ALA A 72 6.18 3.69 2.46
C ALA A 72 4.86 4.20 3.07
N GLN A 73 4.26 3.42 3.97
CA GLN A 73 3.01 3.78 4.65
C GLN A 73 3.19 4.98 5.59
N LEU A 74 4.29 5.03 6.34
CA LEU A 74 4.61 6.15 7.23
C LEU A 74 5.00 7.42 6.47
N GLU A 75 5.80 7.31 5.41
CA GLU A 75 6.13 8.44 4.53
C GLU A 75 4.86 9.12 3.98
N ALA A 76 3.88 8.33 3.52
CA ALA A 76 2.64 8.86 2.96
C ALA A 76 1.77 9.60 3.98
N ARG A 77 1.65 9.11 5.22
CA ARG A 77 0.66 9.60 6.21
C ARG A 77 1.26 10.40 7.36
N ALA A 78 2.52 10.18 7.68
CA ALA A 78 3.27 11.00 8.61
C ALA A 78 4.10 12.08 7.90
N ALA A 79 4.26 12.05 6.57
CA ALA A 79 5.09 13.01 5.81
C ALA A 79 6.52 13.14 6.38
N GLY A 80 7.14 12.01 6.70
CA GLY A 80 8.49 11.97 7.28
C GLY A 80 8.56 12.39 8.76
N THR A 81 7.46 12.80 9.39
CA THR A 81 7.44 13.18 10.81
C THR A 81 7.11 11.98 11.71
N TYR A 82 7.79 10.85 11.51
CA TYR A 82 7.65 9.66 12.34
C TYR A 82 8.97 9.34 13.07
N THR A 83 8.88 8.74 14.24
CA THR A 83 10.05 8.33 15.02
C THR A 83 10.54 6.95 14.61
N LEU A 84 11.77 6.58 14.98
CA LEU A 84 12.26 5.19 14.83
C LEU A 84 11.32 4.19 15.51
N LEU A 85 10.74 4.55 16.65
CA LEU A 85 9.79 3.70 17.37
C LEU A 85 8.48 3.50 16.59
N ASP A 86 8.01 4.52 15.84
CA ASP A 86 6.84 4.36 14.96
C ASP A 86 7.15 3.40 13.80
N LEU A 87 8.37 3.52 13.24
CA LEU A 87 8.84 2.61 12.20
C LEU A 87 8.94 1.18 12.72
N GLU A 88 9.56 0.96 13.88
CA GLU A 88 9.68 -0.37 14.51
C GLU A 88 8.31 -1.00 14.76
N LYS A 89 7.37 -0.25 15.34
CA LYS A 89 6.01 -0.76 15.60
C LYS A 89 5.28 -1.14 14.32
N ARG A 90 5.43 -0.30 13.29
CA ARG A 90 4.77 -0.56 12.01
C ARG A 90 5.43 -1.72 11.28
N ASP A 91 6.77 -1.80 11.29
CA ASP A 91 7.52 -2.93 10.76
C ASP A 91 7.13 -4.23 11.46
N ASP A 92 7.07 -4.26 12.79
CA ASP A 92 6.62 -5.43 13.56
C ASP A 92 5.21 -5.88 13.15
N THR A 93 4.30 -4.92 12.97
CA THR A 93 2.92 -5.20 12.51
C THR A 93 2.93 -5.84 11.13
N VAL A 94 3.65 -5.27 10.16
CA VAL A 94 3.72 -5.81 8.81
C VAL A 94 4.47 -7.14 8.78
N ARG A 95 5.52 -7.30 9.59
CA ARG A 95 6.29 -8.56 9.72
C ARG A 95 5.39 -9.69 10.20
N GLN A 96 4.51 -9.44 11.16
CA GLN A 96 3.51 -10.41 11.60
C GLN A 96 2.53 -10.77 10.49
N GLN A 97 2.06 -9.79 9.70
CA GLN A 97 1.17 -10.03 8.54
C GLN A 97 1.85 -10.86 7.44
N VAL A 98 3.13 -10.58 7.16
CA VAL A 98 3.96 -11.34 6.23
C VAL A 98 4.12 -12.78 6.71
N ALA A 99 4.53 -12.96 7.97
CA ALA A 99 4.72 -14.28 8.55
C ALA A 99 3.41 -15.10 8.53
N GLU A 100 2.29 -14.48 8.90
CA GLU A 100 0.97 -15.11 8.87
C GLU A 100 0.55 -15.52 7.46
N THR A 101 0.78 -14.66 6.46
CA THR A 101 0.49 -14.95 5.05
C THR A 101 1.19 -16.21 4.59
N PHE A 102 2.51 -16.31 4.80
CA PHE A 102 3.27 -17.46 4.33
C PHE A 102 3.03 -18.72 5.16
N ARG A 103 2.73 -18.58 6.46
CA ARG A 103 2.25 -19.68 7.29
C ARG A 103 0.97 -20.31 6.72
N GLN A 104 0.01 -19.50 6.27
CA GLN A 104 -1.23 -20.00 5.64
C GLN A 104 -0.96 -20.71 4.31
N LEU A 105 0.10 -20.32 3.59
CA LEU A 105 0.56 -20.99 2.37
C LEU A 105 1.41 -22.25 2.65
N GLY A 106 1.66 -22.59 3.93
CA GLY A 106 2.50 -23.74 4.31
C GLY A 106 3.98 -23.54 3.97
N THR A 107 4.46 -22.30 3.90
CA THR A 107 5.84 -21.98 3.53
C THR A 107 6.38 -20.78 4.33
N THR A 108 7.60 -20.33 4.01
CA THR A 108 8.18 -19.08 4.53
C THR A 108 8.33 -18.07 3.41
N ALA A 109 8.42 -16.77 3.74
CA ALA A 109 8.65 -15.73 2.74
C ALA A 109 9.94 -16.00 1.93
N THR A 110 11.01 -16.44 2.61
CA THR A 110 12.29 -16.81 1.99
C THR A 110 12.12 -17.96 1.00
N ALA A 111 11.59 -19.10 1.45
CA ALA A 111 11.40 -20.28 0.59
C ALA A 111 10.46 -19.98 -0.59
N TRP A 112 9.42 -19.18 -0.36
CA TRP A 112 8.54 -18.75 -1.43
C TRP A 112 9.25 -17.87 -2.46
N SER A 113 10.09 -16.92 -2.03
CA SER A 113 10.84 -16.03 -2.93
C SER A 113 11.87 -16.77 -3.81
N GLU A 114 12.30 -17.95 -3.38
CA GLU A 114 13.20 -18.85 -4.14
C GLU A 114 12.44 -19.76 -5.11
N SER A 115 11.14 -19.97 -4.86
CA SER A 115 10.26 -20.77 -5.73
C SER A 115 9.98 -20.10 -7.08
N PRO A 116 9.60 -20.86 -8.13
CA PRO A 116 9.23 -20.27 -9.43
C PRO A 116 8.13 -19.20 -9.33
N ALA A 117 7.16 -19.37 -8.44
CA ALA A 117 6.05 -18.42 -8.27
C ALA A 117 6.45 -17.14 -7.54
N GLY A 118 7.51 -17.17 -6.72
CA GLY A 118 8.00 -16.02 -5.97
C GLY A 118 9.11 -15.23 -6.65
N LYS A 119 9.63 -15.71 -7.79
CA LYS A 119 10.59 -14.98 -8.60
C LYS A 119 9.93 -13.76 -9.28
N PRO A 120 10.68 -12.66 -9.48
CA PRO A 120 10.21 -11.51 -10.26
C PRO A 120 9.66 -11.92 -11.62
N TYR A 121 8.73 -11.13 -12.15
CA TYR A 121 8.20 -11.37 -13.50
C TYR A 121 9.31 -11.26 -14.54
N ASP A 122 9.32 -12.21 -15.47
CA ASP A 122 10.22 -12.26 -16.63
C ASP A 122 9.49 -11.99 -17.96
N LYS A 123 8.15 -11.96 -17.93
CA LYS A 123 7.26 -11.71 -19.06
C LYS A 123 5.92 -11.10 -18.60
N PRO A 124 5.17 -10.41 -19.49
CA PRO A 124 3.84 -9.89 -19.16
C PRO A 124 2.84 -11.01 -18.82
N PHE A 125 1.65 -10.64 -18.33
CA PHE A 125 0.65 -11.62 -17.92
C PHE A 125 0.22 -12.50 -19.11
N PRO A 126 0.18 -13.83 -18.94
CA PRO A 126 -0.22 -14.73 -20.01
C PRO A 126 -1.72 -14.56 -20.31
N GLY A 127 -2.05 -14.09 -21.50
CA GLY A 127 -3.43 -13.97 -22.00
C GLY A 127 -3.72 -12.65 -22.71
N THR A 128 -3.17 -11.55 -22.19
CA THR A 128 -3.35 -10.20 -22.76
C THR A 128 -2.07 -9.66 -23.37
N GLY A 129 -0.91 -10.11 -22.89
CA GLY A 129 0.40 -9.63 -23.33
C GLY A 129 0.75 -8.21 -22.85
N ARG A 130 -0.10 -7.58 -22.05
CA ARG A 130 0.13 -6.23 -21.49
C ARG A 130 0.84 -6.33 -20.14
N TYR A 131 1.72 -5.37 -19.85
CA TYR A 131 2.47 -5.34 -18.59
C TYR A 131 1.62 -4.78 -17.45
N GLU A 132 0.70 -3.89 -17.77
CA GLU A 132 -0.19 -3.22 -16.82
C GLU A 132 -1.02 -4.23 -16.03
N ASP A 133 -1.45 -5.32 -16.67
CA ASP A 133 -2.25 -6.38 -16.06
C ASP A 133 -1.53 -7.10 -14.90
N LEU A 134 -0.19 -7.03 -14.84
CA LEU A 134 0.58 -7.55 -13.69
C LEU A 134 0.31 -6.78 -12.40
N TRP A 135 -0.18 -5.55 -12.53
CA TRP A 135 -0.34 -4.57 -11.46
C TRP A 135 -1.81 -4.30 -11.11
N HIS A 136 -2.74 -4.96 -11.81
CA HIS A 136 -4.16 -4.92 -11.48
C HIS A 136 -4.42 -5.49 -10.09
N VAL A 137 -5.46 -4.95 -9.45
CA VAL A 137 -5.81 -5.28 -8.07
C VAL A 137 -7.09 -6.10 -7.95
N ASP A 138 -7.76 -6.38 -9.08
CA ASP A 138 -9.00 -7.18 -9.18
C ASP A 138 -8.89 -8.58 -8.55
N GLY A 139 -7.66 -9.13 -8.53
CA GLY A 139 -7.37 -10.44 -7.95
C GLY A 139 -6.88 -10.42 -6.49
N LEU A 140 -6.73 -9.24 -5.87
CA LEU A 140 -6.23 -9.13 -4.50
C LEU A 140 -7.38 -9.30 -3.50
N GLY A 141 -7.77 -10.55 -3.26
CA GLY A 141 -8.88 -10.89 -2.38
C GLY A 141 -8.71 -10.35 -0.94
N HIS A 142 -9.84 -10.18 -0.25
CA HIS A 142 -9.91 -9.63 1.11
C HIS A 142 -9.26 -10.52 2.20
N GLY A 143 -8.79 -11.72 1.84
CA GLY A 143 -8.31 -12.69 2.82
C GLY A 143 -9.40 -13.00 3.87
N LYS A 144 -9.04 -12.92 5.16
CA LYS A 144 -9.94 -13.26 6.27
C LYS A 144 -10.88 -12.14 6.72
N THR A 145 -10.68 -10.90 6.26
CA THR A 145 -11.43 -9.74 6.77
C THR A 145 -12.82 -9.60 6.14
N GLY A 146 -13.06 -10.25 4.99
CA GLY A 146 -14.23 -9.99 4.16
C GLY A 146 -14.19 -8.60 3.52
N SER A 147 -15.15 -8.33 2.62
CA SER A 147 -15.34 -7.00 2.04
C SER A 147 -16.07 -6.10 3.05
N SER A 148 -15.63 -4.85 3.14
CA SER A 148 -16.34 -3.77 3.85
C SER A 148 -16.98 -2.76 2.91
N GLY A 149 -17.04 -3.05 1.60
CA GLY A 149 -17.51 -2.15 0.55
C GLY A 149 -16.44 -1.22 -0.02
N ALA A 150 -16.79 -0.57 -1.13
CA ALA A 150 -15.97 0.43 -1.80
C ALA A 150 -15.88 1.73 -1.00
N PRO A 151 -14.68 2.17 -0.58
CA PRO A 151 -14.53 3.45 0.10
C PRO A 151 -14.77 4.60 -0.87
N THR A 152 -15.20 5.74 -0.32
CA THR A 152 -15.26 7.01 -1.05
C THR A 152 -13.86 7.48 -1.43
N LEU A 153 -13.75 8.28 -2.49
CA LEU A 153 -12.46 8.88 -2.88
C LEU A 153 -11.90 9.78 -1.76
N GLY A 154 -12.79 10.46 -1.04
CA GLY A 154 -12.47 11.25 0.16
C GLY A 154 -11.86 10.41 1.27
N GLU A 155 -12.37 9.20 1.53
CA GLU A 155 -11.79 8.28 2.51
C GLU A 155 -10.38 7.81 2.14
N LEU A 156 -10.09 7.62 0.84
CA LEU A 156 -8.74 7.25 0.39
C LEU A 156 -7.71 8.34 0.71
N VAL A 157 -8.05 9.61 0.44
CA VAL A 157 -7.11 10.74 0.61
C VAL A 157 -7.07 11.26 2.05
N LYS A 158 -8.09 10.98 2.86
CA LYS A 158 -8.18 11.48 4.24
C LYS A 158 -6.97 11.06 5.06
N GLY A 159 -6.20 12.04 5.54
CA GLY A 159 -5.01 11.81 6.37
C GLY A 159 -3.75 11.39 5.59
N VAL A 160 -3.80 11.34 4.25
CA VAL A 160 -2.61 11.30 3.41
C VAL A 160 -1.99 12.69 3.40
N LYS A 161 -0.69 12.77 3.70
CA LYS A 161 0.07 14.03 3.77
C LYS A 161 1.06 14.17 2.62
N LYS A 162 1.51 13.06 2.05
CA LYS A 162 2.47 13.02 0.93
C LYS A 162 1.93 12.08 -0.14
N PHE A 163 1.52 12.67 -1.25
CA PHE A 163 0.98 11.95 -2.39
C PHE A 163 2.11 11.40 -3.27
N PRO A 164 1.92 10.24 -3.93
CA PRO A 164 2.87 9.71 -4.90
C PRO A 164 3.13 10.71 -6.05
N LYS A 165 4.36 10.71 -6.59
CA LYS A 165 4.81 11.62 -7.66
C LYS A 165 5.62 10.88 -8.72
N GLY A 166 5.79 11.48 -9.89
CA GLY A 166 6.61 10.91 -10.97
C GLY A 166 6.11 9.51 -11.39
N GLU A 167 7.00 8.53 -11.45
CA GLU A 167 6.66 7.14 -11.80
C GLU A 167 5.86 6.40 -10.72
N ASP A 168 5.78 6.93 -9.49
CA ASP A 168 4.93 6.40 -8.43
C ASP A 168 3.52 6.99 -8.46
N ARG A 169 3.30 8.07 -9.22
CA ARG A 169 1.98 8.63 -9.50
C ARG A 169 1.28 7.76 -10.54
N GLY A 170 0.72 6.65 -10.09
CA GLY A 170 -0.10 5.78 -10.92
C GLY A 170 -1.49 6.36 -11.18
N VAL A 171 -2.32 5.56 -11.86
CA VAL A 171 -3.65 5.96 -12.34
C VAL A 171 -4.56 6.33 -11.17
N LEU A 172 -4.49 5.62 -10.05
CA LEU A 172 -5.31 5.91 -8.87
C LEU A 172 -4.95 7.28 -8.30
N THR A 173 -3.66 7.62 -8.17
CA THR A 173 -3.27 8.97 -7.75
C THR A 173 -3.78 10.04 -8.72
N MET A 174 -3.78 9.79 -10.04
CA MET A 174 -4.30 10.77 -11.00
C MET A 174 -5.79 11.04 -10.80
N VAL A 175 -6.58 9.98 -10.56
CA VAL A 175 -8.02 10.09 -10.27
C VAL A 175 -8.26 10.85 -8.97
N LEU A 176 -7.47 10.56 -7.93
CA LEU A 176 -7.60 11.25 -6.65
C LEU A 176 -7.21 12.73 -6.74
N ASP A 177 -6.16 13.07 -7.49
CA ASP A 177 -5.80 14.47 -7.77
C ASP A 177 -6.95 15.21 -8.47
N TRP A 178 -7.51 14.60 -9.52
CA TRP A 178 -8.67 15.14 -10.23
C TRP A 178 -9.88 15.32 -9.31
N ALA A 179 -10.21 14.32 -8.48
CA ALA A 179 -11.34 14.40 -7.57
C ALA A 179 -11.17 15.53 -6.53
N MET A 180 -9.94 15.72 -6.03
CA MET A 180 -9.60 16.86 -5.16
C MET A 180 -9.76 18.21 -5.88
N GLU A 181 -9.47 18.29 -7.18
CA GLU A 181 -9.70 19.49 -8.00
C GLU A 181 -11.18 19.78 -8.24
N GLN A 182 -12.03 18.75 -8.36
CA GLN A 182 -13.49 18.92 -8.49
C GLN A 182 -14.17 19.35 -7.19
N GLY A 183 -13.59 18.99 -6.04
CA GLY A 183 -14.01 19.44 -4.72
C GLY A 183 -14.69 18.38 -3.86
N GLU A 184 -15.14 18.81 -2.67
CA GLU A 184 -15.60 17.92 -1.59
C GLU A 184 -16.83 17.08 -1.94
N GLU A 185 -17.71 17.57 -2.82
CA GLU A 185 -18.89 16.82 -3.26
C GLU A 185 -18.49 15.55 -4.01
N VAL A 186 -17.59 15.69 -4.98
CA VAL A 186 -17.04 14.55 -5.74
C VAL A 186 -16.29 13.60 -4.82
N LEU A 187 -15.46 14.11 -3.90
CA LEU A 187 -14.74 13.27 -2.94
C LEU A 187 -15.68 12.46 -2.03
N ARG A 188 -16.84 13.02 -1.67
CA ARG A 188 -17.80 12.38 -0.76
C ARG A 188 -18.72 11.38 -1.48
N GLU A 189 -19.06 11.65 -2.72
CA GLU A 189 -20.09 10.89 -3.45
C GLU A 189 -19.51 9.80 -4.33
N MET A 190 -18.35 10.04 -4.94
CA MET A 190 -17.68 9.02 -5.75
C MET A 190 -16.90 8.03 -4.88
N THR A 191 -16.87 6.79 -5.34
CA THR A 191 -16.23 5.66 -4.68
C THR A 191 -15.17 5.05 -5.57
N THR A 192 -14.48 4.03 -5.05
CA THR A 192 -13.52 3.30 -5.88
C THR A 192 -14.12 2.48 -7.00
N GLU A 193 -15.42 2.23 -7.02
CA GLU A 193 -16.10 1.61 -8.17
C GLU A 193 -16.13 2.55 -9.38
N ASP A 194 -16.18 3.86 -9.15
CA ASP A 194 -16.26 4.88 -10.20
C ASP A 194 -14.91 5.13 -10.89
N VAL A 195 -13.80 4.72 -10.25
CA VAL A 195 -12.43 4.99 -10.68
C VAL A 195 -12.20 4.60 -12.13
N LYS A 196 -12.64 3.41 -12.55
CA LYS A 196 -12.45 2.96 -13.93
C LYS A 196 -13.15 3.90 -14.94
N GLY A 197 -14.39 4.29 -14.65
CA GLY A 197 -15.14 5.22 -15.49
C GLY A 197 -14.45 6.58 -15.61
N ILE A 198 -13.95 7.11 -14.49
CA ILE A 198 -13.20 8.38 -14.46
C ILE A 198 -11.93 8.28 -15.31
N VAL A 199 -11.20 7.16 -15.22
CA VAL A 199 -9.99 6.95 -16.03
C VAL A 199 -10.29 6.97 -17.53
N GLU A 200 -11.37 6.31 -17.94
CA GLU A 200 -11.82 6.28 -19.33
C GLU A 200 -12.28 7.67 -19.81
N GLU A 201 -13.03 8.40 -18.99
CA GLU A 201 -13.54 9.73 -19.30
C GLU A 201 -12.43 10.78 -19.41
N GLN A 202 -11.50 10.79 -18.44
CA GLN A 202 -10.40 11.76 -18.37
C GLN A 202 -9.20 11.36 -19.23
N GLY A 203 -9.18 10.15 -19.79
CA GLY A 203 -8.09 9.64 -20.61
C GLY A 203 -6.79 9.46 -19.83
N PHE A 204 -6.86 9.07 -18.55
CA PHE A 204 -5.66 8.87 -17.74
C PHE A 204 -4.87 7.64 -18.20
N GLU A 205 -3.58 7.82 -18.44
CA GLU A 205 -2.68 6.74 -18.82
C GLU A 205 -1.78 6.31 -17.65
N SER A 206 -1.49 5.01 -17.59
CA SER A 206 -0.50 4.50 -16.64
C SER A 206 0.90 5.07 -16.92
N PRO A 207 1.69 5.33 -15.86
CA PRO A 207 3.06 5.83 -16.01
C PRO A 207 3.94 4.81 -16.74
N LYS A 208 5.10 5.24 -17.23
CA LYS A 208 5.98 4.40 -18.07
C LYS A 208 6.44 3.16 -17.32
N GLY A 209 6.71 3.28 -16.01
CA GLY A 209 7.10 2.15 -15.16
C GLY A 209 6.08 1.02 -15.14
N ALA A 210 4.78 1.34 -15.21
CA ALA A 210 3.69 0.35 -15.24
C ALA A 210 3.71 -0.52 -16.51
N ARG A 211 4.35 -0.03 -17.58
CA ARG A 211 4.51 -0.72 -18.87
C ARG A 211 5.71 -1.68 -18.87
N GLY A 212 6.30 -1.95 -17.71
CA GLY A 212 7.43 -2.87 -17.54
C GLY A 212 7.22 -3.87 -16.40
N LEU A 213 8.14 -4.83 -16.30
CA LEU A 213 8.11 -5.93 -15.32
C LEU A 213 8.47 -5.52 -13.89
N ASN A 214 9.01 -4.31 -13.73
CA ASN A 214 9.74 -3.91 -12.54
C ASN A 214 9.12 -2.73 -11.80
N TRP A 215 7.88 -2.34 -12.11
CA TRP A 215 7.29 -1.11 -11.58
C TRP A 215 7.40 -1.01 -10.04
N ASP A 216 6.95 -2.04 -9.34
CA ASP A 216 7.04 -2.12 -7.88
C ASP A 216 8.49 -2.24 -7.37
N ARG A 217 9.39 -2.88 -8.15
CA ARG A 217 10.79 -3.04 -7.76
C ARG A 217 11.55 -1.72 -7.89
N GLU A 218 11.27 -0.94 -8.91
CA GLU A 218 11.88 0.38 -9.11
C GLU A 218 11.37 1.39 -8.08
N ALA A 219 10.12 1.23 -7.62
CA ALA A 219 9.59 2.01 -6.51
C ALA A 219 10.40 1.83 -5.21
N LEU A 220 10.98 0.64 -4.97
CA LEU A 220 11.90 0.43 -3.84
C LEU A 220 13.13 1.33 -3.91
N ALA A 221 13.74 1.40 -5.10
CA ALA A 221 14.93 2.21 -5.31
C ALA A 221 14.63 3.69 -5.09
N ARG A 222 13.45 4.15 -5.54
CA ARG A 222 12.99 5.54 -5.32
C ARG A 222 12.70 5.82 -3.85
N LEU A 223 12.08 4.89 -3.13
CA LEU A 223 11.83 5.04 -1.69
C LEU A 223 13.13 5.13 -0.89
N ALA A 224 14.17 4.37 -1.27
CA ALA A 224 15.47 4.42 -0.61
C ALA A 224 16.15 5.80 -0.74
N LEU A 225 15.98 6.49 -1.88
CA LEU A 225 16.56 7.82 -2.13
C LEU A 225 15.89 8.96 -1.33
N VAL A 226 14.72 8.71 -0.75
CA VAL A 226 13.97 9.72 0.02
C VAL A 226 14.43 9.79 1.48
N CYS A 227 15.21 8.82 1.94
CA CYS A 227 15.45 8.59 3.38
C CYS A 227 16.94 8.44 3.74
N ASP A 228 17.80 9.37 3.32
CA ASP A 228 19.06 9.61 4.04
C ASP A 228 18.71 10.36 5.35
N VAL A 229 18.38 9.60 6.39
CA VAL A 229 18.18 10.07 7.78
C VAL A 229 19.11 9.30 8.70
#